data_AF-A0A927AK71-F1
#
_entry.id   AF-A0A927AK71-F1
#
_cell.length_a   1.000
_cell.length_b   1.000
_cell.length_c   1.000
_cell.angle_alpha   90.00
_cell.angle_beta   90.00
_cell.angle_gamma   90.00
#
_symmetry.space_group_name_H-M   'P 1'
#
loop_
_entity.id
_entity.type
_entity.pdbx_description
1 polymer ?
#
loop_
_entity_poly.entity_id
_entity_poly.type
_entity_poly.pdbx_seq_one_letter_code
_entity_poly.pdbx_strand_id
1 'polypeptide(L)' 'MTAEADSVLVSDNRFNLLRISIPENVAIAESAGHGQSIFEYAPKSKGGSAFKALAGEVIKEWGLKKRGRN' A
#
# COMPACT_ATOMS: atom_id res chain seq x y z
N MET A 1 -0.84 -11.05 -7.27
CA MET A 1 0.55 -11.25 -7.70
C MET A 1 0.86 -12.73 -7.58
N THR A 2 1.47 -13.32 -8.59
CA THR A 2 1.81 -14.75 -8.58
C THR A 2 3.17 -14.92 -7.89
N ALA A 3 3.38 -16.04 -7.19
CA ALA A 3 4.57 -16.27 -6.36
C ALA A 3 5.90 -16.18 -7.14
N GLU A 4 5.83 -16.35 -8.45
CA GLU A 4 6.95 -16.29 -9.38
C GLU A 4 7.47 -14.85 -9.56
N ALA A 5 6.57 -13.87 -9.64
CA ALA A 5 6.95 -12.46 -9.76
C ALA A 5 7.66 -11.98 -8.48
N ASP A 6 7.16 -12.40 -7.32
CA ASP A 6 7.78 -12.11 -6.04
C ASP A 6 9.19 -12.73 -5.96
N SER A 7 9.36 -13.99 -6.39
CA SER A 7 10.67 -14.65 -6.41
C SER A 7 11.70 -13.91 -7.27
N VAL A 8 11.30 -13.38 -8.42
CA VAL A 8 12.20 -12.62 -9.30
C VAL A 8 12.61 -11.31 -8.62
N LEU A 9 11.65 -10.58 -8.06
CA LEU A 9 11.92 -9.30 -7.39
C LEU A 9 12.73 -9.49 -6.10
N VAL A 10 12.52 -10.58 -5.36
CA VAL A 10 13.32 -10.93 -4.15
C VAL A 10 14.76 -11.26 -4.54
N SER A 11 14.97 -11.92 -5.68
CA SER A 11 16.32 -12.26 -6.14
C SER A 11 17.14 -11.02 -6.56
N ASP A 12 16.46 -9.94 -6.89
CA ASP A 12 17.08 -8.66 -7.24
C ASP A 12 17.31 -7.81 -5.98
N ASN A 13 18.53 -7.87 -5.46
CA ASN A 13 18.95 -7.18 -4.23
C ASN A 13 18.95 -5.64 -4.32
N ARG A 14 18.41 -5.06 -5.40
CA ARG A 14 18.21 -3.61 -5.56
C ARG A 14 16.89 -3.13 -4.94
N PHE A 15 15.96 -4.02 -4.62
CA PHE A 15 14.66 -3.67 -4.08
C PHE A 15 14.44 -4.23 -2.69
N ASN A 16 13.78 -3.45 -1.83
CA ASN A 16 13.24 -3.94 -0.56
C ASN A 16 11.74 -4.13 -0.72
N LEU A 17 11.31 -5.39 -0.87
CA LEU A 17 9.91 -5.72 -1.07
C LEU A 17 9.12 -5.60 0.22
N LEU A 18 8.04 -4.83 0.17
CA LEU A 18 7.05 -4.76 1.23
C LEU A 18 6.11 -5.96 1.15
N ARG A 19 5.63 -6.44 2.30
CA ARG A 19 4.80 -7.65 2.38
C ARG A 19 3.34 -7.38 2.05
N ILE A 20 2.85 -6.15 2.25
CA ILE A 20 1.45 -5.83 1.97
C ILE A 20 1.26 -5.64 0.46
N SER A 21 0.61 -6.62 -0.17
CA SER A 21 0.14 -6.53 -1.56
C SER A 21 -1.13 -5.68 -1.66
N ILE A 22 -1.15 -4.77 -2.63
CA ILE A 22 -2.37 -4.04 -3.00
C ILE A 22 -3.19 -4.89 -3.98
N PRO A 23 -4.47 -5.19 -3.70
CA PRO A 23 -5.30 -5.98 -4.59
C PRO A 23 -5.78 -5.14 -5.79
N GLU A 24 -6.11 -5.81 -6.90
CA GLU A 24 -6.90 -5.19 -7.95
C GLU A 24 -8.27 -4.79 -7.39
N ASN A 25 -8.58 -3.50 -7.47
CA ASN A 25 -9.79 -2.95 -6.87
C ASN A 25 -10.28 -1.74 -7.66
N VAL A 26 -11.52 -1.82 -8.16
CA VAL A 26 -12.15 -0.74 -8.94
C VAL A 26 -12.20 0.59 -8.18
N ALA A 27 -12.43 0.57 -6.86
CA ALA A 27 -12.52 1.78 -6.06
C ALA A 27 -11.17 2.54 -5.98
N ILE A 28 -10.03 1.86 -6.16
CA ILE A 28 -8.73 2.53 -6.29
C ILE A 28 -8.70 3.34 -7.59
N ALA A 29 -9.07 2.72 -8.71
CA ALA A 29 -9.10 3.39 -10.01
C ALA A 29 -10.09 4.56 -10.03
N GLU A 30 -11.28 4.36 -9.46
CA GLU A 30 -12.30 5.41 -9.35
C GLU A 30 -11.83 6.56 -8.46
N SER A 31 -11.19 6.28 -7.32
CA SER A 31 -10.67 7.32 -6.44
C SER A 31 -9.67 8.25 -7.15
N ALA A 32 -8.77 7.66 -7.95
CA ALA A 32 -7.82 8.42 -8.75
C ALA A 32 -8.52 9.29 -9.82
N GLY A 33 -9.55 8.74 -10.49
CA GLY A 33 -10.36 9.49 -11.47
C GLY A 33 -11.15 10.64 -10.86
N HIS A 34 -11.59 10.53 -9.60
CA HIS A 34 -12.28 11.59 -8.87
C HIS A 34 -11.32 12.60 -8.21
N GLY A 35 -10.01 12.38 -8.29
CA GLY A 35 -9.00 13.21 -7.61
C GLY A 35 -9.08 13.14 -6.08
N GLN A 36 -9.65 12.07 -5.53
CA GLN A 36 -9.81 11.85 -4.10
C GLN A 36 -8.87 10.75 -3.63
N SER A 37 -8.38 10.85 -2.38
CA SER A 37 -7.62 9.73 -1.81
C SER A 37 -8.54 8.53 -1.59
N ILE A 38 -8.01 7.31 -1.65
CA ILE A 38 -8.79 6.10 -1.34
C ILE A 38 -9.34 6.11 0.10
N PHE A 39 -8.71 6.87 1.00
CA PHE A 39 -9.15 7.07 2.38
C PHE A 39 -10.37 7.99 2.49
N GLU A 40 -10.61 8.85 1.51
CA GLU A 40 -11.79 9.70 1.42
C GLU A 40 -12.89 9.03 0.58
N TYR A 41 -12.52 8.51 -0.60
CA TYR A 41 -13.45 7.93 -1.55
C TYR A 41 -14.09 6.63 -1.04
N ALA A 42 -13.28 5.67 -0.61
CA ALA A 42 -13.76 4.35 -0.20
C ALA A 42 -12.89 3.73 0.92
N PRO A 43 -12.87 4.32 2.13
CA PRO A 43 -11.97 3.91 3.22
C PRO A 43 -12.18 2.45 3.68
N LYS A 44 -13.40 1.92 3.55
CA LYS A 44 -13.75 0.56 3.96
C LYS A 44 -13.63 -0.47 2.83
N SER A 45 -13.22 -0.06 1.62
CA SER A 45 -12.98 -0.98 0.51
C SER A 45 -11.79 -1.90 0.79
N LYS A 46 -11.66 -2.98 0.01
CA LYS A 46 -10.46 -3.84 0.05
C LYS A 46 -9.19 -3.03 -0.26
N GLY A 47 -9.26 -2.11 -1.22
CA GLY A 47 -8.17 -1.20 -1.56
C GLY A 47 -7.81 -0.24 -0.43
N GLY A 48 -8.80 0.43 0.17
CA GLY A 48 -8.59 1.32 1.31
C GLY A 48 -7.98 0.62 2.52
N SER A 49 -8.43 -0.61 2.81
CA SER A 49 -7.88 -1.44 3.89
C SER A 49 -6.45 -1.89 3.59
N ALA A 50 -6.15 -2.28 2.35
CA ALA A 50 -4.79 -2.66 1.94
C ALA A 50 -3.81 -1.48 2.01
N PHE A 51 -4.20 -0.30 1.53
CA PHE A 51 -3.38 0.92 1.65
C PHE A 51 -3.14 1.32 3.10
N LYS A 52 -4.14 1.15 3.98
CA LYS A 52 -3.97 1.40 5.41
C LYS A 52 -2.95 0.45 6.04
N ALA A 53 -3.00 -0.83 5.69
CA ALA A 53 -2.01 -1.82 6.15
C ALA A 53 -0.61 -1.51 5.60
N LEU A 54 -0.50 -1.17 4.32
CA LEU A 54 0.75 -0.78 3.67
C LEU A 54 1.37 0.45 4.34
N ALA A 55 0.58 1.48 4.63
CA ALA A 55 1.06 2.66 5.35
C ALA A 55 1.66 2.31 6.73
N GLY A 56 1.04 1.36 7.43
CA GLY A 56 1.57 0.85 8.70
C GLY A 56 2.91 0.13 8.54
N GLU A 57 3.07 -0.67 7.48
CA GLU A 57 4.33 -1.33 7.15
C GLU A 57 5.42 -0.32 6.79
N VAL A 58 5.13 0.64 5.92
CA VAL A 58 6.07 1.70 5.52
C VAL A 58 6.56 2.50 6.73
N ILE A 59 5.66 2.89 7.64
CA ILE A 59 6.05 3.63 8.86
C ILE A 59 7.03 2.80 9.71
N LYS A 60 6.80 1.49 9.81
CA LYS A 60 7.65 0.57 10.56
C LYS A 60 9.01 0.39 9.90
N GLU A 61 9.03 0.09 8.60
CA GLU A 61 10.27 -0.20 7.85
C GLU A 61 11.14 1.04 7.66
N TRP A 62 10.55 2.22 7.50
CA TRP A 62 11.30 3.46 7.30
C TRP A 62 11.59 4.22 8.61
N GLY A 63 11.22 3.65 9.77
CA GLY A 63 11.45 4.28 11.06
C GLY A 63 10.80 5.67 11.19
N LEU A 64 9.70 5.91 10.48
CA LEU A 64 9.01 7.20 10.51
C LEU A 64 8.42 7.42 11.90
N LYS A 65 9.09 8.24 12.71
CA LYS A 65 8.62 8.60 14.05
C LYS A 65 7.30 9.36 13.89
N LYS A 66 6.23 8.91 14.55
CA LYS A 66 4.98 9.68 14.62
C LYS A 66 5.34 11.07 15.14
N ARG A 67 5.23 12.07 14.27
CA ARG A 67 5.34 13.47 14.70
C ARG A 67 4.16 13.70 15.63
N GLY A 68 4.45 13.84 16.93
CA GLY A 68 3.45 14.14 17.94
C GLY A 68 2.65 15.35 17.46
N ARG A 69 1.34 15.19 17.33
CA ARG A 69 0.44 16.33 17.16
C ARG A 69 0.35 16.96 18.55
N ASN A 70 1.04 18.09 18.74
CA ASN A 70 0.74 19.03 19.82
C ASN A 70 -0.61 19.69 19.56
#